data_AF-Q7URK1-F1
#
_entry.id   AF-Q7URK1-F1
#
_cell.length_a   1.000
_cell.length_b   1.000
_cell.length_c   1.000
_cell.angle_alpha   90.00
_cell.angle_beta   90.00
_cell.angle_gamma   90.00
#
_symmetry.space_group_name_H-M   'P 1'
#
loop_
_entity.id
_entity.type
_entity.pdbx_description
1 polymer ?
#
loop_
_entity_poly.entity_id
_entity_poly.type
_entity_poly.pdbx_seq_one_letter_code
_entity_poly.pdbx_strand_id
1 'polypeptide(L)'
;MRKFVLFVAVFSAFFPRQLSACLWDYDTLAMERELFPGANELIAGYFVRHSDAYYEWRIADRMAKPANQQLPSDLDDVAVAHDKLGNHDKAIETILEKMERWPNQGRYESEANLGTFYIHAGRLEEGLKHIRSAIAINSDAHFGREIYQQLLVEYLIERQSESPQLPLSTSVGEGPLGFTAFVLESRKAAEDVRLEEIQAAARGVMGMMRFGNADSPVLLEALGDLLLADFSNDDAKMLATRAYLRASMKVDDPDATVAYRDKAEATISMQKDVELEQVEELLFQEIEKGNNLFIRISADEAAWIAADMDVDVEFRKKYLDAPPLSYGPEEDDEEGWVSGLSTTGVVACIFSLVAGLSAIAVVARKQSRRDRSLS
;
A
#
# COMPACT_ATOMS: atom_id res chain seq x y z
N MET A 1 16.88 -43.56 28.95
CA MET A 1 15.96 -42.57 29.57
C MET A 1 16.36 -41.18 29.10
N ARG A 2 15.41 -40.50 28.45
CA ARG A 2 15.31 -39.06 28.11
C ARG A 2 16.44 -38.15 28.60
N LYS A 3 17.04 -37.38 27.69
CA LYS A 3 16.91 -35.90 27.64
C LYS A 3 16.98 -35.43 26.18
N PHE A 4 15.82 -35.16 25.61
CA PHE A 4 15.63 -34.34 24.42
C PHE A 4 15.99 -32.90 24.80
N VAL A 5 16.93 -32.27 24.09
CA VAL A 5 17.09 -30.82 24.15
C VAL A 5 16.32 -30.26 22.98
N LEU A 6 15.23 -29.57 23.31
CA LEU A 6 14.43 -28.75 22.42
C LEU A 6 15.34 -27.71 21.75
N PHE A 7 15.55 -27.82 20.44
CA PHE A 7 15.84 -26.66 19.61
C PHE A 7 14.51 -26.22 19.02
N VAL A 8 13.78 -25.37 19.76
CA VAL A 8 12.76 -24.52 19.14
C VAL A 8 13.54 -23.37 18.54
N ALA A 9 13.86 -23.49 17.25
CA ALA A 9 14.29 -22.36 16.47
C ALA A 9 13.11 -21.39 16.39
N VAL A 10 13.23 -20.27 17.09
CA VAL A 10 12.38 -19.09 16.90
C VAL A 10 12.72 -18.52 15.52
N PHE A 11 12.09 -19.06 14.49
CA PHE A 11 12.03 -18.46 13.15
C PHE A 11 10.68 -17.75 13.04
N SER A 12 10.57 -16.59 13.66
CA SER A 12 9.37 -15.76 13.59
C SER A 12 9.76 -14.30 13.78
N ALA A 13 10.45 -13.74 12.78
CA ALA A 13 10.56 -12.29 12.57
C ALA A 13 11.43 -11.99 11.34
N PHE A 14 10.99 -12.33 10.12
CA PHE A 14 11.47 -11.72 8.86
C PHE A 14 10.53 -12.13 7.72
N PHE A 15 9.23 -11.95 7.92
CA PHE A 15 8.29 -11.96 6.81
C PHE A 15 7.87 -10.51 6.57
N PRO A 16 8.06 -9.94 5.35
CA PRO A 16 7.47 -8.66 5.02
C PRO A 16 5.95 -8.79 5.12
N ARG A 17 5.36 -8.25 6.20
CA ARG A 17 3.91 -8.21 6.45
C ARG A 17 3.29 -7.04 5.70
N GLN A 18 3.29 -7.09 4.38
CA GLN A 18 2.64 -6.10 3.53
C GLN A 18 1.86 -6.83 2.45
N LEU A 19 0.88 -7.63 2.88
CA LEU A 19 -0.08 -8.25 1.98
C LEU A 19 -1.20 -7.26 1.75
N SER A 20 -1.68 -7.19 0.51
CA SER A 20 -2.62 -6.15 0.12
C SER A 20 -3.78 -6.73 -0.62
N ALA A 21 -4.94 -6.41 -0.07
CA ALA A 21 -6.22 -6.94 -0.43
C ALA A 21 -7.27 -5.86 -0.15
N CYS A 22 -8.40 -5.89 -0.87
CA CYS A 22 -9.36 -4.78 -0.89
C CYS A 22 -10.39 -4.84 0.24
N LEU A 23 -10.84 -3.68 0.67
CA LEU A 23 -11.79 -3.52 1.76
C LEU A 23 -13.13 -2.96 1.28
N TRP A 24 -14.21 -3.48 1.83
CA TRP A 24 -15.58 -3.03 1.64
C TRP A 24 -16.03 -2.24 2.87
N ASP A 25 -16.07 -0.92 2.71
CA ASP A 25 -16.66 0.01 3.67
C ASP A 25 -17.49 1.07 2.93
N TYR A 26 -17.96 2.05 3.70
CA TYR A 26 -18.66 3.21 3.19
C TYR A 26 -17.91 3.98 2.09
N ASP A 27 -16.59 4.09 2.18
CA ASP A 27 -15.78 4.92 1.28
C ASP A 27 -15.51 4.22 -0.05
N THR A 28 -15.35 2.89 -0.05
CA THR A 28 -15.15 2.11 -1.26
C THR A 28 -16.26 2.38 -2.29
N LEU A 29 -17.53 2.38 -1.86
CA LEU A 29 -18.67 2.63 -2.76
C LEU A 29 -18.70 4.07 -3.30
N ALA A 30 -18.29 5.05 -2.50
CA ALA A 30 -18.23 6.44 -2.95
C ALA A 30 -17.09 6.64 -3.95
N MET A 31 -15.91 6.12 -3.63
CA MET A 31 -14.70 6.33 -4.42
C MET A 31 -14.73 5.60 -5.77
N GLU A 32 -15.37 4.43 -5.86
CA GLU A 32 -15.55 3.74 -7.15
C GLU A 32 -16.45 4.47 -8.14
N ARG A 33 -17.34 5.34 -7.64
CA ARG A 33 -18.26 6.12 -8.49
C ARG A 33 -17.64 7.43 -8.96
N GLU A 34 -16.70 7.98 -8.20
CA GLU A 34 -16.32 9.39 -8.32
C GLU A 34 -14.85 9.57 -8.73
N LEU A 35 -13.89 8.87 -8.12
CA LEU A 35 -12.46 9.24 -8.19
C LEU A 35 -11.52 8.01 -8.14
N PHE A 36 -11.39 7.27 -9.24
CA PHE A 36 -10.38 6.19 -9.33
C PHE A 36 -9.04 6.74 -9.86
N PRO A 37 -7.96 6.77 -9.04
CA PRO A 37 -6.68 7.33 -9.46
C PRO A 37 -5.99 6.47 -10.53
N GLY A 38 -5.15 7.12 -11.35
CA GLY A 38 -4.30 6.44 -12.31
C GLY A 38 -3.13 5.70 -11.66
N ALA A 39 -2.43 4.91 -12.46
CA ALA A 39 -1.26 4.15 -12.00
C ALA A 39 -0.19 5.08 -11.40
N ASN A 40 0.05 6.23 -12.02
CA ASN A 40 1.04 7.18 -11.52
C ASN A 40 0.68 7.74 -10.14
N GLU A 41 -0.56 8.19 -9.97
CA GLU A 41 -1.09 8.69 -8.71
C GLU A 41 -1.01 7.64 -7.60
N LEU A 42 -1.32 6.38 -7.91
CA LEU A 42 -1.21 5.27 -6.96
C LEU A 42 0.24 4.97 -6.57
N ILE A 43 1.16 4.90 -7.54
CA ILE A 43 2.59 4.67 -7.29
C ILE A 43 3.19 5.80 -6.44
N ALA A 44 2.84 7.05 -6.73
CA ALA A 44 3.32 8.21 -6.00
C ALA A 44 2.61 8.41 -4.64
N GLY A 45 1.44 7.80 -4.43
CA GLY A 45 0.61 8.05 -3.25
C GLY A 45 -0.13 9.39 -3.29
N TYR A 46 -0.42 9.93 -4.47
CA TYR A 46 -1.14 11.19 -4.68
C TYR A 46 -2.63 10.95 -4.92
N PHE A 47 -3.31 10.51 -3.87
CA PHE A 47 -4.75 10.31 -3.85
C PHE A 47 -5.29 10.48 -2.42
N VAL A 48 -6.59 10.73 -2.30
CA VAL A 48 -7.25 10.96 -1.01
C VAL A 48 -7.32 9.67 -0.19
N ARG A 49 -6.83 9.71 1.05
CA ARG A 49 -6.86 8.56 1.97
C ARG A 49 -6.92 9.07 3.40
N HIS A 50 -7.53 8.27 4.26
CA HIS A 50 -7.75 8.60 5.66
C HIS A 50 -6.54 8.36 6.54
N SER A 51 -6.44 9.12 7.63
CA SER A 51 -5.45 8.92 8.69
C SER A 51 -5.85 7.84 9.69
N ASP A 52 -4.92 7.41 10.55
CA ASP A 52 -5.22 6.51 11.67
C ASP A 52 -6.25 7.12 12.63
N ALA A 53 -6.15 8.43 12.90
CA ALA A 53 -7.08 9.14 13.78
C ALA A 53 -8.53 9.08 13.26
N TYR A 54 -8.71 9.09 11.94
CA TYR A 54 -10.01 8.89 11.32
C TYR A 54 -10.57 7.49 11.58
N TYR A 55 -9.75 6.44 11.42
CA TYR A 55 -10.20 5.07 11.66
C TYR A 55 -10.49 4.82 13.14
N GLU A 56 -9.72 5.41 14.05
CA GLU A 56 -10.03 5.40 15.49
C GLU A 56 -11.37 6.10 15.79
N TRP A 57 -11.60 7.28 15.21
CA TRP A 57 -12.87 7.99 15.31
C TRP A 57 -14.03 7.15 14.79
N ARG A 58 -13.89 6.55 13.59
CA ARG A 58 -14.94 5.75 12.96
C ARG A 58 -15.32 4.56 13.83
N ILE A 59 -14.34 3.87 14.42
CA ILE A 59 -14.63 2.78 15.37
C ILE A 59 -15.44 3.31 16.56
N ALA A 60 -15.02 4.42 17.17
CA ALA A 60 -15.69 5.00 18.32
C ALA A 60 -17.13 5.43 18.00
N ASP A 61 -17.35 6.10 16.87
CA ASP A 61 -18.66 6.56 16.42
C ASP A 61 -19.63 5.39 16.18
N ARG A 62 -19.23 4.39 15.39
CA ARG A 62 -20.08 3.23 15.08
C ARG A 62 -20.36 2.37 16.32
N MET A 63 -19.40 2.25 17.22
CA MET A 63 -19.54 1.46 18.46
C MET A 63 -20.26 2.20 19.58
N ALA A 64 -20.42 3.53 19.50
CA ALA A 64 -21.24 4.28 20.46
C ALA A 64 -22.75 3.97 20.31
N LYS A 65 -23.17 3.47 19.15
CA LYS A 65 -24.55 3.04 18.89
C LYS A 65 -24.89 1.83 19.77
N PRO A 66 -26.05 1.82 20.46
CA PRO A 66 -26.53 0.62 21.15
C PRO A 66 -26.60 -0.60 20.22
N ALA A 67 -26.29 -1.79 20.72
CA ALA A 67 -26.19 -2.99 19.89
C ALA A 67 -27.45 -3.29 19.03
N ASN A 68 -28.64 -2.96 19.55
CA ASN A 68 -29.92 -3.12 18.83
C ASN A 68 -30.18 -2.05 17.76
N GLN A 69 -29.37 -0.99 17.70
CA GLN A 69 -29.43 0.09 16.71
C GLN A 69 -28.28 0.02 15.69
N GLN A 70 -27.25 -0.80 15.94
CA GLN A 70 -26.18 -1.05 14.98
C GLN A 70 -26.72 -1.73 13.72
N LEU A 71 -26.25 -1.24 12.58
CA LEU A 71 -26.52 -1.78 11.25
C LEU A 71 -25.38 -2.71 10.82
N PRO A 72 -25.61 -3.64 9.87
CA PRO A 72 -24.53 -4.46 9.30
C PRO A 72 -23.37 -3.62 8.74
N SER A 73 -23.67 -2.49 8.11
CA SER A 73 -22.68 -1.55 7.57
C SER A 73 -21.82 -0.89 8.66
N ASP A 74 -22.35 -0.72 9.87
CA ASP A 74 -21.55 -0.20 10.99
C ASP A 74 -20.43 -1.19 11.35
N LEU A 75 -20.71 -2.50 11.28
CA LEU A 75 -19.69 -3.52 11.55
C LEU A 75 -18.73 -3.70 10.37
N ASP A 76 -19.15 -3.44 9.13
CA ASP A 76 -18.23 -3.34 7.99
C ASP A 76 -17.22 -2.22 8.21
N ASP A 77 -17.72 -1.01 8.51
CA ASP A 77 -16.90 0.18 8.79
C ASP A 77 -15.91 -0.09 9.94
N VAL A 78 -16.37 -0.72 11.04
CA VAL A 78 -15.52 -1.06 12.20
C VAL A 78 -14.48 -2.11 11.84
N ALA A 79 -14.84 -3.16 11.10
CA ALA A 79 -13.91 -4.22 10.71
C ALA A 79 -12.81 -3.67 9.79
N VAL A 80 -13.18 -2.87 8.80
CA VAL A 80 -12.24 -2.22 7.89
C VAL A 80 -11.34 -1.24 8.63
N ALA A 81 -11.88 -0.42 9.53
CA ALA A 81 -11.08 0.48 10.35
C ALA A 81 -10.07 -0.27 11.24
N HIS A 82 -10.46 -1.39 11.84
CA HIS A 82 -9.53 -2.24 12.58
C HIS A 82 -8.40 -2.76 11.70
N ASP A 83 -8.72 -3.24 10.51
CA ASP A 83 -7.73 -3.75 9.56
C ASP A 83 -6.74 -2.67 9.09
N LYS A 84 -7.24 -1.46 8.80
CA LYS A 84 -6.44 -0.29 8.44
C LYS A 84 -5.48 0.13 9.55
N LEU A 85 -5.88 -0.03 10.82
CA LEU A 85 -5.03 0.18 11.99
C LEU A 85 -4.10 -1.00 12.30
N GLY A 86 -4.03 -2.02 11.43
CA GLY A 86 -3.20 -3.21 11.61
C GLY A 86 -3.75 -4.24 12.60
N ASN A 87 -4.98 -4.06 13.10
CA ASN A 87 -5.64 -4.96 14.05
C ASN A 87 -6.41 -6.07 13.31
N HIS A 88 -5.73 -6.83 12.44
CA HIS A 88 -6.36 -7.81 11.53
C HIS A 88 -7.20 -8.86 12.26
N ASP A 89 -6.74 -9.38 13.41
CA ASP A 89 -7.51 -10.35 14.20
C ASP A 89 -8.83 -9.75 14.70
N LYS A 90 -8.83 -8.45 15.04
CA LYS A 90 -10.05 -7.76 15.48
C LYS A 90 -10.99 -7.50 14.31
N ALA A 91 -10.46 -7.15 13.14
CA ALA A 91 -11.24 -7.05 11.91
C ALA A 91 -11.95 -8.38 11.57
N ILE A 92 -11.22 -9.51 11.68
CA ILE A 92 -11.77 -10.87 11.50
C ILE A 92 -12.86 -11.15 12.54
N GLU A 93 -12.64 -10.85 13.82
CA GLU A 93 -13.63 -11.04 14.87
C GLU A 93 -14.91 -10.24 14.57
N THR A 94 -14.78 -8.95 14.23
CA THR A 94 -15.92 -8.06 13.95
C THR A 94 -16.72 -8.51 12.73
N ILE A 95 -16.07 -8.90 11.63
CA ILE A 95 -16.81 -9.33 10.43
C ILE A 95 -17.49 -10.69 10.65
N LEU A 96 -16.89 -11.59 11.44
CA LEU A 96 -17.54 -12.84 11.83
C LEU A 96 -18.77 -12.59 12.72
N GLU A 97 -18.68 -11.64 13.66
CA GLU A 97 -19.84 -11.22 14.46
C GLU A 97 -20.98 -10.70 13.56
N LYS A 98 -20.66 -9.85 12.58
CA LYS A 98 -21.63 -9.36 11.59
C LYS A 98 -22.30 -10.53 10.85
N MET A 99 -21.51 -11.49 10.36
CA MET A 99 -22.01 -12.65 9.63
C MET A 99 -22.89 -13.56 10.49
N GLU A 100 -22.66 -13.63 11.81
CA GLU A 100 -23.52 -14.36 12.74
C GLU A 100 -24.84 -13.63 13.01
N ARG A 101 -24.78 -12.31 13.24
CA ARG A 101 -25.95 -11.47 13.53
C ARG A 101 -26.88 -11.31 12.32
N TRP A 102 -26.31 -11.23 11.12
CA TRP A 102 -27.04 -11.01 9.87
C TRP A 102 -26.61 -11.97 8.76
N PRO A 103 -26.89 -13.28 8.90
CA PRO A 103 -26.34 -14.32 8.02
C PRO A 103 -26.76 -14.21 6.55
N ASN A 104 -27.83 -13.45 6.26
CA ASN A 104 -28.40 -13.29 4.93
C ASN A 104 -28.23 -11.87 4.35
N GLN A 105 -27.49 -10.97 5.01
CA GLN A 105 -27.31 -9.58 4.53
C GLN A 105 -25.83 -9.32 4.19
N GLY A 106 -25.58 -8.73 3.02
CA GLY A 106 -24.23 -8.33 2.61
C GLY A 106 -23.23 -9.48 2.60
N ARG A 107 -23.67 -10.69 2.19
CA ARG A 107 -22.84 -11.90 2.30
C ARG A 107 -21.59 -11.81 1.42
N TYR A 108 -21.74 -11.27 0.23
CA TYR A 108 -20.63 -11.09 -0.70
C TYR A 108 -19.55 -10.17 -0.10
N GLU A 109 -19.95 -8.99 0.39
CA GLU A 109 -19.07 -8.00 1.01
C GLU A 109 -18.38 -8.58 2.25
N SER A 110 -19.11 -9.35 3.05
CA SER A 110 -18.56 -9.99 4.25
C SER A 110 -17.52 -11.07 3.90
N GLU A 111 -17.77 -11.88 2.87
CA GLU A 111 -16.81 -12.88 2.40
C GLU A 111 -15.58 -12.22 1.76
N ALA A 112 -15.76 -11.13 1.01
CA ALA A 112 -14.67 -10.36 0.43
C ALA A 112 -13.79 -9.73 1.54
N ASN A 113 -14.40 -9.05 2.50
CA ASN A 113 -13.72 -8.48 3.67
C ASN A 113 -12.98 -9.54 4.48
N LEU A 114 -13.66 -10.63 4.84
CA LEU A 114 -13.05 -11.70 5.63
C LEU A 114 -11.86 -12.34 4.89
N GLY A 115 -11.98 -12.55 3.58
CA GLY A 115 -10.87 -13.01 2.75
C GLY A 115 -9.67 -12.07 2.79
N THR A 116 -9.92 -10.77 2.63
CA THR A 116 -8.91 -9.72 2.72
C THR A 116 -8.24 -9.67 4.10
N PHE A 117 -9.01 -9.69 5.19
CA PHE A 117 -8.45 -9.62 6.54
C PHE A 117 -7.57 -10.82 6.86
N TYR A 118 -7.94 -12.02 6.41
CA TYR A 118 -7.06 -13.18 6.53
C TYR A 118 -5.78 -13.02 5.73
N ILE A 119 -5.84 -12.47 4.51
CA ILE A 119 -4.65 -12.17 3.71
C ILE A 119 -3.75 -11.19 4.46
N HIS A 120 -4.28 -10.09 4.97
CA HIS A 120 -3.50 -9.11 5.75
C HIS A 120 -2.90 -9.72 7.03
N ALA A 121 -3.61 -10.65 7.68
CA ALA A 121 -3.11 -11.42 8.82
C ALA A 121 -2.05 -12.48 8.45
N GLY A 122 -1.69 -12.64 7.17
CA GLY A 122 -0.75 -13.65 6.69
C GLY A 122 -1.33 -15.07 6.57
N ARG A 123 -2.65 -15.22 6.66
CA ARG A 123 -3.39 -16.49 6.58
C ARG A 123 -3.92 -16.69 5.16
N LEU A 124 -3.00 -16.78 4.20
CA LEU A 124 -3.27 -16.73 2.76
C LEU A 124 -4.30 -17.76 2.29
N GLU A 125 -4.14 -19.02 2.70
CA GLU A 125 -5.02 -20.12 2.29
C GLU A 125 -6.43 -19.99 2.85
N GLU A 126 -6.58 -19.39 4.03
CA GLU A 126 -7.88 -19.10 4.61
C GLU A 126 -8.54 -17.91 3.89
N GLY A 127 -7.75 -16.88 3.60
CA GLY A 127 -8.19 -15.76 2.78
C GLY A 127 -8.71 -16.21 1.41
N LEU A 128 -7.98 -17.10 0.73
CA LEU A 128 -8.40 -17.66 -0.56
C LEU A 128 -9.75 -18.38 -0.52
N LYS A 129 -10.07 -19.08 0.57
CA LYS A 129 -11.38 -19.75 0.70
C LYS A 129 -12.51 -18.72 0.64
N HIS A 130 -12.36 -17.61 1.37
CA HIS A 130 -13.36 -16.56 1.45
C HIS A 130 -13.43 -15.72 0.17
N ILE A 131 -12.29 -15.41 -0.47
CA ILE A 131 -12.29 -14.75 -1.79
C ILE A 131 -13.01 -15.62 -2.84
N ARG A 132 -12.78 -16.93 -2.86
CA ARG A 132 -13.51 -17.85 -3.75
C ARG A 132 -15.01 -17.87 -3.45
N SER A 133 -15.40 -17.82 -2.18
CA SER A 133 -16.80 -17.68 -1.80
C SER A 133 -17.40 -16.35 -2.28
N ALA A 134 -16.68 -15.24 -2.18
CA ALA A 134 -17.13 -13.95 -2.69
C ALA A 134 -17.33 -13.99 -4.22
N ILE A 135 -16.35 -14.50 -4.97
CA ILE A 135 -16.45 -14.66 -6.44
C ILE A 135 -17.64 -15.55 -6.83
N ALA A 136 -17.90 -16.63 -6.08
CA ALA A 136 -19.03 -17.52 -6.34
C ALA A 136 -20.40 -16.85 -6.13
N ILE A 137 -20.47 -15.81 -5.28
CA ILE A 137 -21.69 -15.02 -5.07
C ILE A 137 -21.83 -13.95 -6.16
N ASN A 138 -20.76 -13.21 -6.45
CA ASN A 138 -20.74 -12.19 -7.50
C ASN A 138 -19.34 -12.06 -8.11
N SER A 139 -19.15 -12.62 -9.30
CA SER A 139 -17.89 -12.57 -10.03
C SER A 139 -17.59 -11.24 -10.71
N ASP A 140 -18.63 -10.43 -10.94
CA ASP A 140 -18.56 -9.21 -11.76
C ASP A 140 -18.43 -7.94 -10.90
N ALA A 141 -18.50 -8.09 -9.58
CA ALA A 141 -18.29 -7.00 -8.65
C ALA A 141 -16.92 -6.34 -8.90
N HIS A 142 -16.88 -5.01 -8.74
CA HIS A 142 -15.66 -4.22 -8.88
C HIS A 142 -14.88 -4.47 -10.17
N PHE A 143 -15.58 -4.61 -11.29
CA PHE A 143 -14.96 -4.90 -12.59
C PHE A 143 -14.22 -6.25 -12.64
N GLY A 144 -14.64 -7.23 -11.83
CA GLY A 144 -14.02 -8.56 -11.74
C GLY A 144 -12.74 -8.61 -10.91
N ARG A 145 -12.50 -7.61 -10.05
CA ARG A 145 -11.26 -7.45 -9.28
C ARG A 145 -10.93 -8.66 -8.41
N GLU A 146 -11.92 -9.26 -7.74
CA GLU A 146 -11.68 -10.39 -6.81
C GLU A 146 -10.99 -11.57 -7.52
N ILE A 147 -11.20 -11.75 -8.82
CA ILE A 147 -10.50 -12.75 -9.63
C ILE A 147 -8.99 -12.49 -9.61
N TYR A 148 -8.57 -11.25 -9.83
CA TYR A 148 -7.15 -10.89 -9.84
C TYR A 148 -6.55 -10.85 -8.43
N GLN A 149 -7.34 -10.53 -7.42
CA GLN A 149 -6.93 -10.68 -6.02
C GLN A 149 -6.67 -12.17 -5.68
N GLN A 150 -7.55 -13.08 -6.13
CA GLN A 150 -7.32 -14.52 -5.99
C GLN A 150 -6.02 -14.93 -6.68
N LEU A 151 -5.83 -14.52 -7.94
CA LEU A 151 -4.62 -14.86 -8.70
C LEU A 151 -3.34 -14.31 -8.05
N LEU A 152 -3.37 -13.08 -7.52
CA LEU A 152 -2.20 -12.51 -6.85
C LEU A 152 -1.84 -13.29 -5.59
N VAL A 153 -2.84 -13.72 -4.81
CA VAL A 153 -2.58 -14.53 -3.62
C VAL A 153 -2.10 -15.94 -3.99
N GLU A 154 -2.64 -16.55 -5.05
CA GLU A 154 -2.16 -17.82 -5.57
C GLU A 154 -0.71 -17.72 -6.07
N TYR A 155 -0.40 -16.66 -6.82
CA TYR A 155 0.95 -16.33 -7.26
C TYR A 155 1.90 -16.17 -6.08
N LEU A 156 1.49 -15.44 -5.05
CA LEU A 156 2.28 -15.23 -3.85
C LEU A 156 2.58 -16.55 -3.12
N ILE A 157 1.58 -17.42 -2.94
CA ILE A 157 1.76 -18.74 -2.32
C ILE A 157 2.76 -19.58 -3.12
N GLU A 158 2.60 -19.60 -4.46
CA GLU A 158 3.51 -20.32 -5.35
C GLU A 158 4.94 -19.80 -5.19
N ARG A 159 5.14 -18.49 -5.30
CA ARG A 159 6.48 -17.88 -5.25
C ARG A 159 7.12 -17.99 -3.88
N GLN A 160 6.39 -17.79 -2.78
CA GLN A 160 6.93 -17.97 -1.44
C GLN A 160 7.36 -19.41 -1.16
N SER A 161 6.74 -20.40 -1.81
CA SER A 161 7.18 -21.79 -1.71
C SER A 161 8.50 -22.07 -2.43
N GLU A 162 8.82 -21.27 -3.46
CA GLU A 162 10.07 -21.34 -4.21
C GLU A 162 11.18 -20.49 -3.56
N SER A 163 10.87 -19.24 -3.21
CA SER A 163 11.72 -18.28 -2.54
C SER A 163 10.88 -17.27 -1.75
N PRO A 164 11.13 -17.07 -0.44
CA PRO A 164 10.41 -16.07 0.35
C PRO A 164 10.91 -14.63 0.12
N GLN A 165 11.92 -14.43 -0.74
CA GLN A 165 12.53 -13.11 -0.97
C GLN A 165 11.78 -12.32 -2.04
N LEU A 166 11.79 -10.99 -1.89
CA LEU A 166 11.33 -10.06 -2.92
C LEU A 166 12.52 -9.63 -3.80
N PRO A 167 12.30 -9.33 -5.09
CA PRO A 167 11.05 -9.48 -5.84
C PRO A 167 10.59 -10.93 -5.96
N LEU A 168 9.28 -11.15 -6.05
CA LEU A 168 8.68 -12.47 -6.26
C LEU A 168 9.13 -13.11 -7.58
N SER A 169 9.50 -12.29 -8.57
CA SER A 169 10.18 -12.73 -9.78
C SER A 169 11.40 -11.86 -10.10
N THR A 170 12.54 -12.51 -10.29
CA THR A 170 13.80 -11.91 -10.76
C THR A 170 13.88 -11.82 -12.28
N SER A 171 12.85 -12.26 -13.01
CA SER A 171 12.83 -12.21 -14.47
C SER A 171 12.83 -10.77 -14.97
N VAL A 172 13.68 -10.48 -15.95
CA VAL A 172 13.78 -9.20 -16.66
C VAL A 172 13.80 -9.43 -18.16
N GLY A 173 13.32 -8.46 -18.95
CA GLY A 173 13.33 -8.51 -20.41
C GLY A 173 11.96 -8.24 -21.03
N GLU A 174 11.82 -8.59 -22.31
CA GLU A 174 10.60 -8.36 -23.09
C GLU A 174 9.58 -9.49 -22.90
N GLY A 175 8.29 -9.14 -22.93
CA GLY A 175 7.18 -10.09 -22.92
C GLY A 175 6.54 -10.28 -21.55
N PRO A 176 5.57 -11.21 -21.44
CA PRO A 176 4.87 -11.47 -20.19
C PRO A 176 5.82 -12.17 -19.21
N LEU A 177 6.20 -11.46 -18.15
CA LEU A 177 7.06 -11.94 -17.07
C LEU A 177 6.33 -11.83 -15.72
N GLY A 178 6.88 -12.48 -14.69
CA GLY A 178 6.39 -12.37 -13.32
C GLY A 178 4.89 -12.62 -13.19
N PHE A 179 4.18 -11.68 -12.56
CA PHE A 179 2.75 -11.78 -12.36
C PHE A 179 1.95 -11.79 -13.67
N THR A 180 2.40 -11.09 -14.72
CA THR A 180 1.75 -11.11 -16.05
C THR A 180 1.73 -12.51 -16.64
N ALA A 181 2.87 -13.22 -16.59
CA ALA A 181 2.95 -14.58 -17.08
C ALA A 181 1.97 -15.50 -16.33
N PHE A 182 1.94 -15.36 -15.00
CA PHE A 182 1.05 -16.14 -14.14
C PHE A 182 -0.43 -15.90 -14.44
N VAL A 183 -0.84 -14.65 -14.63
CA VAL A 183 -2.22 -14.29 -15.00
C VAL A 183 -2.61 -14.93 -16.33
N LEU A 184 -1.79 -14.76 -17.36
CA LEU A 184 -2.09 -15.28 -18.70
C LEU A 184 -2.17 -16.82 -18.72
N GLU A 185 -1.31 -17.50 -17.97
CA GLU A 185 -1.32 -18.95 -17.85
C GLU A 185 -2.57 -19.44 -17.10
N SER A 186 -2.87 -18.83 -15.96
CA SER A 186 -4.00 -19.20 -15.09
C SER A 186 -5.35 -18.99 -15.80
N ARG A 187 -5.45 -17.89 -16.55
CA ARG A 187 -6.67 -17.49 -17.26
C ARG A 187 -6.80 -18.14 -18.63
N LYS A 188 -5.74 -18.80 -19.11
CA LYS A 188 -5.66 -19.42 -20.43
C LYS A 188 -6.09 -18.46 -21.53
N ALA A 189 -5.68 -17.20 -21.40
CA ALA A 189 -6.09 -16.13 -22.29
C ALA A 189 -5.60 -16.40 -23.72
N ALA A 190 -6.55 -16.42 -24.67
CA ALA A 190 -6.23 -16.52 -26.08
C ALA A 190 -5.44 -15.29 -26.54
N GLU A 191 -4.59 -15.45 -27.56
CA GLU A 191 -3.63 -14.44 -27.98
C GLU A 191 -4.28 -13.09 -28.34
N ASP A 192 -5.49 -13.13 -28.90
CA ASP A 192 -6.30 -11.99 -29.32
C ASP A 192 -6.97 -11.22 -28.17
N VAL A 193 -6.98 -11.77 -26.95
CA VAL A 193 -7.59 -11.14 -25.76
C VAL A 193 -6.60 -10.89 -24.61
N ARG A 194 -5.29 -11.15 -24.84
CA ARG A 194 -4.28 -11.03 -23.78
C ARG A 194 -4.16 -9.61 -23.27
N LEU A 195 -4.23 -8.62 -24.16
CA LEU A 195 -4.08 -7.22 -23.77
C LEU A 195 -5.23 -6.79 -22.85
N GLU A 196 -6.46 -7.18 -23.18
CA GLU A 196 -7.66 -6.92 -22.38
C GLU A 196 -7.56 -7.58 -21.00
N GLU A 197 -7.09 -8.83 -20.94
CA GLU A 197 -6.88 -9.54 -19.67
C GLU A 197 -5.80 -8.86 -18.81
N ILE A 198 -4.69 -8.43 -19.42
CA ILE A 198 -3.63 -7.69 -18.73
C ILE A 198 -4.16 -6.35 -18.19
N GLN A 199 -4.92 -5.61 -18.99
CA GLN A 199 -5.51 -4.33 -18.58
C GLN A 199 -6.51 -4.51 -17.44
N ALA A 200 -7.31 -5.58 -17.49
CA ALA A 200 -8.24 -5.92 -16.41
C ALA A 200 -7.49 -6.32 -15.13
N ALA A 201 -6.40 -7.10 -15.25
CA ALA A 201 -5.52 -7.42 -14.13
C ALA A 201 -4.87 -6.17 -13.53
N ALA A 202 -4.37 -5.25 -14.36
CA ALA A 202 -3.78 -3.99 -13.91
C ALA A 202 -4.79 -3.13 -13.16
N ARG A 203 -6.04 -3.04 -13.67
CA ARG A 203 -7.14 -2.38 -12.96
C ARG A 203 -7.45 -3.06 -11.63
N GLY A 204 -7.41 -4.39 -11.59
CA GLY A 204 -7.58 -5.16 -10.36
C GLY A 204 -6.51 -4.83 -9.31
N VAL A 205 -5.24 -4.81 -9.71
CA VAL A 205 -4.10 -4.46 -8.84
C VAL A 205 -4.17 -3.01 -8.38
N MET A 206 -4.51 -2.06 -9.26
CA MET A 206 -4.72 -0.67 -8.87
C MET A 206 -5.86 -0.53 -7.85
N GLY A 207 -6.91 -1.35 -7.94
CA GLY A 207 -7.97 -1.42 -6.94
C GLY A 207 -7.43 -1.89 -5.58
N MET A 208 -6.58 -2.94 -5.58
CA MET A 208 -5.89 -3.43 -4.38
C MET A 208 -4.97 -2.38 -3.75
N MET A 209 -4.30 -1.57 -4.55
CA MET A 209 -3.50 -0.44 -4.06
C MET A 209 -4.41 0.64 -3.44
N ARG A 210 -5.50 0.99 -4.12
CA ARG A 210 -6.41 2.07 -3.71
C ARG A 210 -7.14 1.79 -2.41
N PHE A 211 -7.69 0.59 -2.27
CA PHE A 211 -8.56 0.20 -1.15
C PHE A 211 -7.85 -0.66 -0.11
N GLY A 212 -6.68 -1.20 -0.44
CA GLY A 212 -5.81 -1.93 0.49
C GLY A 212 -4.65 -1.06 0.93
N ASN A 213 -3.48 -1.29 0.33
CA ASN A 213 -2.24 -0.62 0.69
C ASN A 213 -1.36 -0.35 -0.53
N ALA A 214 -1.39 0.89 -1.02
CA ALA A 214 -0.62 1.32 -2.20
C ALA A 214 0.90 1.23 -2.02
N ASP A 215 1.40 1.17 -0.79
CA ASP A 215 2.82 1.08 -0.48
C ASP A 215 3.35 -0.36 -0.44
N SER A 216 2.50 -1.37 -0.69
CA SER A 216 2.96 -2.76 -0.71
C SER A 216 3.93 -3.03 -1.87
N PRO A 217 5.16 -3.51 -1.59
CA PRO A 217 6.11 -3.87 -2.64
C PRO A 217 5.59 -4.99 -3.55
N VAL A 218 4.72 -5.88 -3.04
CA VAL A 218 4.09 -6.94 -3.83
C VAL A 218 3.12 -6.37 -4.87
N LEU A 219 2.28 -5.40 -4.47
CA LEU A 219 1.38 -4.75 -5.43
C LEU A 219 2.11 -3.88 -6.44
N LEU A 220 3.15 -3.18 -6.00
CA LEU A 220 3.99 -2.37 -6.87
C LEU A 220 4.73 -3.24 -7.89
N GLU A 221 5.27 -4.39 -7.46
CA GLU A 221 5.86 -5.37 -8.37
C GLU A 221 4.83 -5.92 -9.36
N ALA A 222 3.67 -6.37 -8.88
CA ALA A 222 2.62 -6.92 -9.74
C ALA A 222 2.11 -5.89 -10.76
N LEU A 223 1.94 -4.63 -10.36
CA LEU A 223 1.57 -3.53 -11.26
C LEU A 223 2.69 -3.27 -12.28
N GLY A 224 3.95 -3.25 -11.85
CA GLY A 224 5.10 -3.11 -12.73
C GLY A 224 5.18 -4.21 -13.79
N ASP A 225 5.00 -5.47 -13.40
CA ASP A 225 5.00 -6.62 -14.31
C ASP A 225 3.87 -6.48 -15.35
N LEU A 226 2.67 -6.06 -14.93
CA LEU A 226 1.49 -5.89 -15.79
C LEU A 226 1.62 -4.72 -16.77
N LEU A 227 2.15 -3.59 -16.32
CA LEU A 227 2.40 -2.42 -17.17
C LEU A 227 3.47 -2.73 -18.22
N LEU A 228 4.50 -3.49 -17.85
CA LEU A 228 5.61 -3.84 -18.75
C LEU A 228 5.18 -4.80 -19.88
N ALA A 229 4.04 -5.46 -19.75
CA ALA A 229 3.56 -6.43 -20.73
C ALA A 229 3.33 -5.82 -22.13
N ASP A 230 2.99 -4.53 -22.21
CA ASP A 230 3.04 -3.75 -23.45
C ASP A 230 4.42 -3.09 -23.61
N PHE A 231 5.42 -3.91 -23.92
CA PHE A 231 6.81 -3.47 -24.08
C PHE A 231 7.02 -2.52 -25.28
N SER A 232 5.99 -2.26 -26.09
CA SER A 232 6.07 -1.29 -27.19
C SER A 232 5.71 0.13 -26.78
N ASN A 233 5.12 0.30 -25.60
CA ASN A 233 4.62 1.57 -25.09
C ASN A 233 5.59 2.19 -24.08
N ASP A 234 6.22 3.30 -24.46
CA ASP A 234 7.22 3.98 -23.62
C ASP A 234 6.61 4.56 -22.33
N ASP A 235 5.36 5.02 -22.34
CA ASP A 235 4.67 5.48 -21.13
C ASP A 235 4.45 4.33 -20.14
N ALA A 236 4.09 3.14 -20.65
CA ALA A 236 3.90 1.95 -19.84
C ALA A 236 5.22 1.46 -19.21
N LYS A 237 6.33 1.54 -19.96
CA LYS A 237 7.68 1.29 -19.42
C LYS A 237 8.00 2.26 -18.30
N MET A 238 7.81 3.57 -18.49
CA MET A 238 8.06 4.57 -17.45
C MET A 238 7.25 4.30 -16.19
N LEU A 239 5.96 3.98 -16.31
CA LEU A 239 5.13 3.62 -15.16
C LEU A 239 5.63 2.34 -14.47
N ALA A 240 6.04 1.32 -15.23
CA ALA A 240 6.63 0.10 -14.66
C ALA A 240 7.95 0.38 -13.94
N THR A 241 8.86 1.17 -14.53
CA THR A 241 10.11 1.63 -13.90
C THR A 241 9.82 2.30 -12.56
N ARG A 242 8.84 3.21 -12.52
CA ARG A 242 8.44 3.93 -11.32
C ARG A 242 7.84 3.00 -10.27
N ALA A 243 7.05 2.00 -10.68
CA ALA A 243 6.51 1.00 -9.77
C ALA A 243 7.62 0.18 -9.08
N TYR A 244 8.62 -0.28 -9.83
CA TYR A 244 9.77 -1.00 -9.27
C TYR A 244 10.65 -0.11 -8.38
N LEU A 245 10.91 1.14 -8.79
CA LEU A 245 11.62 2.10 -7.94
C LEU A 245 10.87 2.34 -6.62
N ARG A 246 9.54 2.53 -6.69
CA ARG A 246 8.72 2.67 -5.48
C ARG A 246 8.77 1.40 -4.62
N ALA A 247 8.75 0.20 -5.21
CA ALA A 247 8.89 -1.05 -4.47
C ALA A 247 10.24 -1.13 -3.75
N SER A 248 11.33 -0.70 -4.40
CA SER A 248 12.67 -0.66 -3.79
C SER A 248 12.75 0.23 -2.54
N MET A 249 11.92 1.29 -2.49
CA MET A 249 11.80 2.22 -1.35
C MET A 249 10.93 1.68 -0.21
N LYS A 250 10.20 0.57 -0.43
CA LYS A 250 9.21 -0.01 0.49
C LYS A 250 9.59 -1.37 1.04
N VAL A 251 10.80 -1.85 0.73
CA VAL A 251 11.39 -3.04 1.32
C VAL A 251 12.51 -2.66 2.30
N ASP A 252 12.60 -3.41 3.39
CA ASP A 252 13.68 -3.26 4.38
C ASP A 252 14.93 -4.09 4.02
N ASP A 253 14.78 -5.10 3.16
CA ASP A 253 15.86 -6.01 2.74
C ASP A 253 16.74 -5.35 1.67
N PRO A 254 18.04 -5.10 1.94
CA PRO A 254 18.94 -4.47 0.97
C PRO A 254 19.08 -5.25 -0.34
N ASP A 255 19.05 -6.58 -0.29
CA ASP A 255 19.16 -7.40 -1.50
C ASP A 255 17.91 -7.23 -2.38
N ALA A 256 16.73 -7.14 -1.75
CA ALA A 256 15.49 -6.83 -2.45
C ALA A 256 15.49 -5.40 -3.02
N THR A 257 16.03 -4.42 -2.28
CA THR A 257 16.19 -3.05 -2.78
C THR A 257 17.02 -3.04 -4.06
N VAL A 258 18.18 -3.71 -4.07
CA VAL A 258 19.03 -3.80 -5.26
C VAL A 258 18.30 -4.50 -6.41
N ALA A 259 17.68 -5.65 -6.15
CA ALA A 259 16.98 -6.41 -7.18
C ALA A 259 15.82 -5.63 -7.84
N TYR A 260 15.06 -4.84 -7.07
CA TYR A 260 14.03 -3.97 -7.64
C TYR A 260 14.62 -2.82 -8.48
N ARG A 261 15.76 -2.25 -8.07
CA ARG A 261 16.45 -1.24 -8.88
C ARG A 261 16.97 -1.83 -10.19
N ASP A 262 17.53 -3.04 -10.15
CA ASP A 262 17.98 -3.77 -11.34
C ASP A 262 16.80 -4.04 -12.30
N LYS A 263 15.62 -4.43 -11.77
CA LYS A 263 14.38 -4.55 -12.58
C LYS A 263 14.02 -3.20 -13.22
N ALA A 264 14.07 -2.10 -12.45
CA ALA A 264 13.77 -0.77 -12.96
C ALA A 264 14.73 -0.36 -14.10
N GLU A 265 16.05 -0.52 -13.90
CA GLU A 265 17.06 -0.21 -14.92
C GLU A 265 16.85 -1.03 -16.20
N ALA A 266 16.54 -2.33 -16.07
CA ALA A 266 16.28 -3.20 -17.20
C ALA A 266 15.11 -2.70 -18.07
N THR A 267 14.06 -2.11 -17.48
CA THR A 267 12.89 -1.60 -18.24
C THR A 267 13.22 -0.44 -19.17
N ILE A 268 14.21 0.37 -18.83
CA ILE A 268 14.58 1.58 -19.58
C ILE A 268 15.88 1.43 -20.38
N SER A 269 16.56 0.30 -20.25
CA SER A 269 17.87 0.02 -20.87
C SER A 269 17.96 0.26 -22.39
N MET A 270 16.82 0.22 -23.09
CA MET A 270 16.72 0.44 -24.54
C MET A 270 16.20 1.84 -24.93
N GLN A 271 15.81 2.67 -23.95
CA GLN A 271 15.38 4.05 -24.18
C GLN A 271 16.61 4.96 -24.22
N LYS A 272 16.71 5.77 -25.28
CA LYS A 272 17.80 6.75 -25.38
C LYS A 272 17.49 7.95 -24.51
N ASP A 273 18.52 8.46 -23.85
CA ASP A 273 18.49 9.72 -23.08
C ASP A 273 17.57 9.69 -21.84
N VAL A 274 17.23 8.50 -21.33
CA VAL A 274 16.50 8.32 -20.06
C VAL A 274 17.43 7.67 -19.04
N GLU A 275 17.80 8.41 -18.00
CA GLU A 275 18.62 7.91 -16.89
C GLU A 275 17.73 7.55 -15.69
N LEU A 276 18.04 6.44 -15.01
CA LEU A 276 17.24 5.96 -13.88
C LEU A 276 17.14 7.00 -12.77
N GLU A 277 18.22 7.73 -12.50
CA GLU A 277 18.29 8.77 -11.49
C GLU A 277 17.32 9.93 -11.76
N GLN A 278 17.08 10.27 -13.04
CA GLN A 278 16.13 11.33 -13.40
C GLN A 278 14.69 10.88 -13.14
N VAL A 279 14.37 9.63 -13.49
CA VAL A 279 13.05 9.03 -13.20
C VAL A 279 12.82 8.95 -11.69
N GLU A 280 13.86 8.57 -10.93
CA GLU A 280 13.83 8.50 -9.48
C GLU A 280 13.63 9.88 -8.82
N GLU A 281 14.33 10.91 -9.30
CA GLU A 281 14.18 12.28 -8.79
C GLU A 281 12.75 12.82 -9.02
N LEU A 282 12.19 12.64 -10.21
CA LEU A 282 10.81 13.04 -10.51
C LEU A 282 9.80 12.28 -9.65
N LEU A 283 9.97 10.96 -9.52
CA LEU A 283 9.13 10.14 -8.66
C LEU A 283 9.19 10.62 -7.20
N PHE A 284 10.36 10.99 -6.69
CA PHE A 284 10.50 11.51 -5.33
C PHE A 284 9.72 12.81 -5.12
N GLN A 285 9.81 13.75 -6.05
CA GLN A 285 9.03 15.01 -6.00
C GLN A 285 7.52 14.75 -5.99
N GLU A 286 7.06 13.78 -6.77
CA GLU A 286 5.65 13.37 -6.80
C GLU A 286 5.21 12.67 -5.51
N ILE A 287 6.08 11.84 -4.91
CA ILE A 287 5.85 11.26 -3.59
C ILE A 287 5.72 12.35 -2.53
N GLU A 288 6.56 13.39 -2.56
CA GLU A 288 6.45 14.51 -1.64
C GLU A 288 5.12 15.25 -1.79
N LYS A 289 4.62 15.45 -3.01
CA LYS A 289 3.27 15.99 -3.26
C LYS A 289 2.19 15.10 -2.64
N GLY A 290 2.28 13.77 -2.83
CA GLY A 290 1.42 12.78 -2.19
C GLY A 290 1.42 12.86 -0.67
N ASN A 291 2.60 12.99 -0.07
CA ASN A 291 2.76 13.11 1.38
C ASN A 291 2.17 14.43 1.91
N ASN A 292 2.39 15.54 1.21
CA ASN A 292 1.85 16.84 1.59
C ASN A 292 0.32 16.87 1.52
N LEU A 293 -0.28 16.21 0.52
CA LEU A 293 -1.73 16.01 0.47
C LEU A 293 -2.22 15.24 1.70
N PHE A 294 -1.58 14.11 2.03
CA PHE A 294 -1.97 13.30 3.19
C PHE A 294 -1.83 14.04 4.53
N ILE A 295 -0.78 14.85 4.70
CA ILE A 295 -0.58 15.70 5.88
C ILE A 295 -1.75 16.69 6.01
N ARG A 296 -2.17 17.32 4.92
CA ARG A 296 -3.33 18.24 4.92
C ARG A 296 -4.61 17.51 5.32
N ILE A 297 -4.90 16.37 4.69
CA ILE A 297 -6.06 15.53 5.03
C ILE A 297 -6.06 15.15 6.51
N SER A 298 -4.92 14.66 7.02
CA SER A 298 -4.80 14.26 8.43
C SER A 298 -5.04 15.44 9.39
N ALA A 299 -4.58 16.64 9.02
CA ALA A 299 -4.80 17.84 9.81
C ALA A 299 -6.28 18.29 9.81
N ASP A 300 -6.94 18.18 8.65
CA ASP A 300 -8.37 18.46 8.51
C ASP A 300 -9.23 17.47 9.31
N GLU A 301 -8.94 16.17 9.22
CA GLU A 301 -9.59 15.12 10.01
C GLU A 301 -9.42 15.36 11.51
N ALA A 302 -8.20 15.66 11.98
CA ALA A 302 -7.95 15.98 13.38
C ALA A 302 -8.73 17.21 13.85
N ALA A 303 -8.88 18.23 13.00
CA ALA A 303 -9.65 19.43 13.31
C ALA A 303 -11.16 19.12 13.42
N TRP A 304 -11.71 18.31 12.52
CA TRP A 304 -13.11 17.89 12.56
C TRP A 304 -13.42 17.02 13.79
N ILE A 305 -12.52 16.08 14.13
CA ILE A 305 -12.64 15.26 15.33
C ILE A 305 -12.63 16.14 16.60
N ALA A 306 -11.70 17.10 16.69
CA ALA A 306 -11.61 18.01 17.84
C ALA A 306 -12.84 18.94 17.98
N ALA A 307 -13.56 19.17 16.88
CA ALA A 307 -14.77 19.96 16.82
C ALA A 307 -16.07 19.14 17.00
N ASP A 308 -15.97 17.84 17.28
CA ASP A 308 -17.12 16.91 17.42
C ASP A 308 -18.03 16.90 16.17
N MET A 309 -17.40 16.96 14.98
CA MET A 309 -18.09 16.91 13.70
C MET A 309 -18.21 15.48 13.17
N ASP A 310 -19.17 15.26 12.26
CA ASP A 310 -19.25 14.02 11.47
C ASP A 310 -18.14 14.05 10.40
N VAL A 311 -17.08 13.29 10.66
CA VAL A 311 -15.86 13.30 9.86
C VAL A 311 -16.09 12.68 8.48
N ASP A 312 -16.99 11.70 8.35
CA ASP A 312 -17.36 11.12 7.05
C ASP A 312 -18.00 12.18 6.14
N VAL A 313 -18.91 12.99 6.71
CA VAL A 313 -19.62 14.04 5.97
C VAL A 313 -18.67 15.15 5.53
N GLU A 314 -17.83 15.65 6.44
CA GLU A 314 -16.90 16.73 6.12
C GLU A 314 -15.80 16.28 5.16
N PHE A 315 -15.29 15.05 5.31
CA PHE A 315 -14.32 14.49 4.37
C PHE A 315 -14.89 14.39 2.96
N ARG A 316 -16.09 13.79 2.79
CA ARG A 316 -16.74 13.70 1.47
C ARG A 316 -16.86 15.08 0.83
N LYS A 317 -17.44 16.01 1.57
CA LYS A 317 -17.72 17.36 1.08
C LYS A 317 -16.45 18.08 0.63
N LYS A 318 -15.33 17.87 1.33
CA LYS A 318 -14.07 18.54 0.99
C LYS A 318 -13.28 17.84 -0.12
N TYR A 319 -13.29 16.51 -0.16
CA TYR A 319 -12.33 15.74 -0.96
C TYR A 319 -12.92 14.83 -2.02
N LEU A 320 -14.19 14.44 -1.90
CA LEU A 320 -14.85 13.53 -2.86
C LEU A 320 -15.78 14.30 -3.82
N ASP A 321 -16.45 15.34 -3.34
CA ASP A 321 -17.29 16.21 -4.17
C ASP A 321 -16.45 17.15 -5.09
N ALA A 322 -15.12 17.13 -4.95
CA ALA A 322 -14.17 17.89 -5.75
C ALA A 322 -13.73 17.13 -7.03
N PRO A 323 -13.24 17.81 -8.08
CA PRO A 323 -12.70 17.15 -9.26
C PRO A 323 -11.57 16.16 -8.95
N PRO A 324 -11.36 15.11 -9.78
CA PRO A 324 -10.27 14.16 -9.60
C PRO A 324 -8.90 14.82 -9.57
N LEU A 325 -8.07 14.38 -8.62
CA LEU A 325 -6.65 14.75 -8.58
C LEU A 325 -5.93 14.17 -9.80
N SER A 326 -5.13 15.00 -10.47
CA SER A 326 -4.27 14.59 -11.58
C SER A 326 -3.00 15.42 -11.60
N TYR A 327 -1.91 14.84 -12.09
CA TYR A 327 -0.71 15.59 -12.44
C TYR A 327 -0.91 16.34 -13.76
N GLY A 328 -1.55 17.51 -13.72
CA GLY A 328 -1.70 18.44 -14.86
C GLY A 328 -0.85 19.71 -14.70
N PRO A 329 -0.55 20.44 -15.80
CA PRO A 329 0.03 21.77 -15.69
C PRO A 329 -1.08 22.76 -15.29
N GLU A 330 -0.91 23.40 -14.12
CA GLU A 330 -1.75 24.42 -13.44
C GLU A 330 -2.40 23.89 -12.14
N GLU A 331 -2.30 24.51 -10.96
CA GLU A 331 -1.79 25.85 -10.57
C GLU A 331 -0.86 25.72 -9.34
N ASP A 332 0.19 26.55 -9.30
CA ASP A 332 0.81 26.94 -8.03
C ASP A 332 -0.26 27.69 -7.23
N ASP A 333 -1.10 26.96 -6.51
CA ASP A 333 -2.03 27.57 -5.56
C ASP A 333 -1.19 28.23 -4.47
N GLU A 334 -1.04 29.54 -4.59
CA GLU A 334 -0.69 30.47 -3.51
C GLU A 334 -1.75 30.44 -2.40
N GLU A 335 -2.05 29.27 -1.83
CA GLU A 335 -2.81 29.16 -0.59
C GLU A 335 -1.84 28.84 0.56
N GLY A 336 -1.33 29.93 1.14
CA GLY A 336 -1.04 29.98 2.57
C GLY A 336 0.19 29.19 3.03
N TRP A 337 1.34 29.41 2.39
CA TRP A 337 2.62 29.23 3.09
C TRP A 337 2.65 30.20 4.29
N VAL A 338 2.29 29.70 5.48
CA VAL A 338 2.66 30.35 6.74
C VAL A 338 4.18 30.25 6.85
N SER A 339 4.86 31.28 6.35
CA SER A 339 6.29 31.49 6.45
C SER A 339 6.70 31.63 7.93
N GLY A 340 6.90 30.48 8.55
CA GLY A 340 7.19 30.33 9.97
C GLY A 340 8.47 29.57 10.29
N LEU A 341 9.39 29.40 9.34
CA LEU A 341 10.77 29.02 9.64
C LEU A 341 11.70 29.62 8.59
N SER A 342 12.22 30.81 8.90
CA SER A 342 13.32 31.43 8.16
C SER A 342 14.45 30.42 7.94
N THR A 343 15.03 30.42 6.76
CA THR A 343 16.20 29.60 6.36
C THR A 343 17.40 29.72 7.31
N THR A 344 17.41 30.72 8.18
CA THR A 344 18.32 30.85 9.32
C THR A 344 18.17 29.75 10.39
N GLY A 345 16.98 29.15 10.56
CA GLY A 345 16.72 28.11 11.56
C GLY A 345 17.31 26.74 11.20
N VAL A 346 17.23 26.36 9.92
CA VAL A 346 17.79 25.09 9.43
C VAL A 346 19.32 25.12 9.45
N VAL A 347 19.92 26.26 9.11
CA VAL A 347 21.37 26.45 9.21
C VAL A 347 21.84 26.44 10.67
N ALA A 348 21.08 27.02 11.60
CA ALA A 348 21.41 26.98 13.03
C ALA A 348 21.35 25.56 13.62
N CYS A 349 20.39 24.72 13.21
CA CYS A 349 20.30 23.32 13.66
C CYS A 349 21.48 22.48 13.17
N ILE A 350 21.94 22.68 11.93
CA ILE A 350 23.09 21.95 11.36
C ILE A 350 24.40 22.37 12.06
N PHE A 351 24.61 23.67 12.32
CA PHE A 351 25.80 24.13 13.05
C PHE A 351 25.83 23.66 14.52
N SER A 352 24.67 23.54 15.17
CA SER A 352 24.56 23.05 16.55
C SER A 352 24.96 21.56 16.67
N LEU A 353 24.55 20.74 15.70
CA LEU A 353 24.91 19.32 15.63
C LEU A 353 26.40 19.11 15.36
N VAL A 354 26.99 19.89 14.45
CA VAL A 354 28.43 19.80 14.14
C VAL A 354 29.29 20.29 15.31
N ALA A 355 28.87 21.34 16.03
CA ALA A 355 29.57 21.80 17.24
C ALA A 355 29.46 20.79 18.39
N GLY A 356 28.29 20.14 18.57
CA GLY A 356 28.09 19.10 19.58
C GLY A 356 28.95 17.86 19.35
N LEU A 357 29.03 17.38 18.11
CA LEU A 357 29.87 16.24 17.74
C LEU A 357 31.38 16.54 17.90
N SER A 358 31.78 17.78 17.60
CA SER A 358 33.15 18.25 17.80
C SER A 358 33.53 18.32 19.28
N ALA A 359 32.63 18.77 20.16
CA ALA A 359 32.85 18.82 21.60
C ALA A 359 32.99 17.42 22.21
N ILE A 360 32.15 16.46 21.78
CA ILE A 360 32.22 15.06 22.22
C ILE A 360 33.55 14.43 21.81
N ALA A 361 34.02 14.67 20.58
CA ALA A 361 35.30 14.15 20.10
C ALA A 361 36.51 14.72 20.87
N VAL A 362 36.47 16.00 21.27
CA VAL A 362 37.54 16.63 22.07
C VAL A 362 37.56 16.09 23.50
N VAL A 363 36.39 15.86 24.12
CA VAL A 363 36.30 15.27 25.47
C VAL A 363 36.79 13.82 25.47
N ALA A 364 36.40 13.02 24.47
CA ALA A 364 36.85 11.64 24.33
C ALA A 364 38.38 11.54 24.13
N ARG A 365 38.97 12.44 23.32
CA ARG A 365 40.44 12.51 23.16
C ARG A 365 41.16 12.94 24.44
N LYS A 366 40.57 13.80 25.26
CA LYS A 366 41.17 14.26 26.52
C LYS A 366 41.11 13.18 27.61
N GLN A 367 40.04 12.39 27.67
CA GLN A 367 39.95 11.22 28.56
C GLN A 367 40.94 10.12 28.16
N SER A 368 41.02 9.78 26.87
CA SER A 368 42.00 8.79 26.36
C SER A 368 43.46 9.15 26.66
N ARG A 369 43.82 10.45 26.61
CA ARG A 369 45.17 10.92 26.97
C ARG A 369 45.44 10.87 28.47
N ARG A 370 44.42 11.07 29.31
CA ARG A 370 44.54 11.01 30.77
C ARG A 370 44.72 9.57 31.24
N ASP A 371 44.02 8.62 30.64
CA ASP A 371 44.15 7.19 30.97
C ASP A 371 45.52 6.62 30.56
N ARG A 372 46.11 7.12 29.46
CA ARG A 372 47.49 6.76 29.05
C ARG A 372 48.59 7.39 29.90
N SER A 373 48.28 8.36 30.76
CA SER A 373 49.25 8.97 31.68
C SER A 373 49.25 8.34 33.07
N LEU A 374 48.34 7.39 33.31
CA LEU A 374 48.16 6.68 34.58
C LEU A 374 48.44 5.16 34.45
N SER A 375 48.92 4.71 33.29
CA SER A 375 49.53 3.40 33.05
C SER A 375 51.02 3.58 32.76
#